data_AF-A0A3P8WZZ3-F1
#
_entry.id   AF-A0A3P8WZZ3-F1
#
_cell.length_a   1.000
_cell.length_b   1.000
_cell.length_c   1.000
_cell.angle_alpha   90.00
_cell.angle_beta   90.00
_cell.angle_gamma   90.00
#
_symmetry.space_group_name_H-M   'P 1'
#
loop_
_entity.id
_entity.type
_entity.pdbx_description
1 polymer ?
#
loop_
_entity_poly.entity_id
_entity_poly.type
_entity_poly.pdbx_seq_one_letter_code
_entity_poly.pdbx_strand_id
1 'polypeptide(L)'
;MAAAEKATKDRLLSVLDDLEVLSREMIEMLALSRSQKLPHPGEDAQILELLVQRDREFQELMEVAQQQGKIHREMQQLQKEVEKRDSDIQQLQKQLKEAEQVLATAVYQAKEKLKSIDKARKGSISSEEIIKYAHRISASNAVCAPLNWVPGDPRRPYPTDLEMRSGILGHMANMPTNGVNGHLPGDALAAGRLPDILTPHYPWQSSDIAAGMLPPHHTNDFGLDPPGHNKENEDDVEAMSTDSSSSSSDSD
;
A
#
# COMPACT_ATOMS: atom_id res chain seq x y z
N MET A 1 -10.87 -60.19 -7.14
CA MET A 1 -11.02 -59.18 -8.20
C MET A 1 -12.47 -59.23 -8.66
N ALA A 2 -13.29 -58.28 -8.22
CA ALA A 2 -14.63 -58.12 -8.77
C ALA A 2 -14.43 -57.70 -10.24
N ALA A 3 -14.92 -58.50 -11.18
CA ALA A 3 -14.97 -58.10 -12.58
C ALA A 3 -15.70 -56.74 -12.62
N ALA A 4 -15.08 -55.73 -13.23
CA ALA A 4 -15.71 -54.44 -13.38
C ALA A 4 -17.03 -54.64 -14.11
N GLU A 5 -18.16 -54.43 -13.42
CA GLU A 5 -19.46 -54.53 -14.05
C GLU A 5 -19.50 -53.56 -15.23
N LYS A 6 -19.87 -54.08 -16.40
CA LYS A 6 -19.99 -53.27 -17.62
C LYS A 6 -20.94 -52.10 -17.36
N ALA A 7 -20.63 -50.93 -17.91
CA ALA A 7 -21.46 -49.75 -17.76
C ALA A 7 -22.90 -50.03 -18.21
N THR A 8 -23.88 -49.42 -17.54
CA THR A 8 -25.31 -49.61 -17.87
C THR A 8 -25.60 -49.31 -19.35
N LYS A 9 -24.89 -48.33 -19.94
CA LYS A 9 -24.91 -48.05 -21.38
C LYS A 9 -24.47 -49.25 -22.22
N ASP A 10 -23.33 -49.85 -21.91
CA ASP A 10 -22.77 -50.97 -22.68
C ASP A 10 -23.65 -52.22 -22.54
N ARG A 11 -24.27 -52.40 -21.37
CA ARG A 11 -25.26 -53.46 -21.14
C ARG A 11 -26.53 -53.25 -21.97
N LEU A 12 -27.07 -52.03 -22.01
CA LEU A 12 -28.23 -51.69 -22.84
C LEU A 12 -27.96 -51.91 -24.32
N LEU A 13 -26.79 -51.51 -24.83
CA LEU A 13 -26.40 -51.73 -26.22
C LEU A 13 -26.29 -53.23 -26.54
N SER A 14 -25.66 -54.01 -25.67
CA SER A 14 -25.54 -55.46 -25.86
C SER A 14 -26.89 -56.17 -25.91
N VAL A 15 -27.85 -55.80 -25.04
CA VAL A 15 -29.18 -56.41 -25.06
C VAL A 15 -29.98 -55.96 -26.28
N LEU A 16 -29.79 -54.71 -26.73
CA LEU A 16 -30.41 -54.21 -27.96
C LEU A 16 -29.89 -54.95 -29.21
N ASP A 17 -28.58 -55.21 -29.29
CA ASP A 17 -27.97 -56.00 -30.36
C ASP A 17 -28.51 -57.45 -30.34
N ASP A 18 -28.62 -58.07 -29.16
CA ASP A 18 -29.21 -59.41 -29.00
C ASP A 18 -30.69 -59.44 -29.47
N LEU A 19 -31.49 -58.41 -29.14
CA LEU A 19 -32.87 -58.26 -29.60
C LEU A 19 -32.95 -58.09 -31.13
N GLU A 20 -32.02 -57.35 -31.73
CA GLU A 20 -31.93 -57.20 -33.19
C GLU A 20 -31.66 -58.56 -33.86
N VAL A 21 -30.68 -59.32 -33.37
CA VAL A 21 -30.34 -60.65 -33.91
C VAL A 21 -31.52 -61.60 -33.80
N LEU A 22 -32.12 -61.72 -32.61
CA LEU A 22 -33.27 -62.62 -32.38
C LEU A 22 -34.49 -62.23 -33.24
N SER A 23 -34.74 -60.93 -33.43
CA SER A 23 -35.85 -60.48 -34.29
C SER A 23 -35.60 -60.76 -35.77
N ARG A 24 -34.36 -60.64 -36.26
CA ARG A 24 -33.98 -61.03 -37.63
C ARG A 24 -34.16 -62.53 -37.86
N GLU A 25 -33.65 -63.36 -36.94
CA GLU A 25 -33.80 -64.82 -37.00
C GLU A 25 -35.28 -65.24 -37.00
N MET A 26 -36.11 -64.63 -36.15
CA MET A 26 -37.55 -64.90 -36.12
C MET A 26 -38.24 -64.55 -37.46
N ILE A 27 -37.89 -63.42 -38.07
CA ILE A 27 -38.46 -63.01 -39.38
C ILE A 27 -38.02 -63.97 -40.48
N GLU A 28 -36.75 -64.40 -40.48
CA GLU A 28 -36.23 -65.36 -41.46
C GLU A 28 -36.90 -66.73 -41.35
N MET A 29 -37.10 -67.25 -40.12
CA MET A 29 -37.84 -68.50 -39.91
C MET A 29 -39.30 -68.41 -40.38
N LEU A 30 -39.98 -67.30 -40.10
CA LEU A 30 -41.36 -67.05 -40.55
C LEU A 30 -41.46 -66.91 -42.08
N ALA A 31 -40.42 -66.39 -42.74
CA ALA A 31 -40.37 -66.30 -44.20
C ALA A 31 -40.11 -67.68 -44.85
N LEU A 32 -39.23 -68.50 -44.27
CA LEU A 32 -38.87 -69.84 -44.77
C LEU A 32 -40.02 -70.84 -44.60
N SER A 33 -40.69 -70.82 -43.46
CA SER A 33 -41.86 -71.67 -43.15
C SER A 33 -43.06 -71.44 -44.08
N ARG A 34 -43.14 -70.28 -44.76
CA ARG A 34 -44.14 -70.00 -45.81
C ARG A 34 -43.83 -70.70 -47.15
N SER A 35 -42.59 -71.16 -47.36
CA SER A 35 -42.11 -71.69 -48.66
C SER A 35 -41.75 -73.18 -48.69
N GLN A 36 -41.41 -73.80 -47.54
CA GLN A 36 -41.09 -75.23 -47.44
C GLN A 36 -41.63 -75.87 -46.14
N LYS A 37 -41.81 -77.21 -46.18
CA LYS A 37 -42.40 -78.03 -45.10
C LYS A 37 -41.62 -77.94 -43.78
N LEU A 38 -42.40 -77.68 -42.73
CA LEU A 38 -42.18 -77.89 -41.29
C LEU A 38 -40.81 -77.42 -40.73
N PRO A 39 -40.73 -76.20 -40.15
CA PRO A 39 -39.70 -75.88 -39.17
C PRO A 39 -39.68 -76.93 -38.05
N HIS A 40 -38.52 -77.16 -37.44
CA HIS A 40 -38.37 -78.12 -36.33
C HIS A 40 -39.38 -77.75 -35.23
N PRO A 41 -40.24 -78.68 -34.77
CA PRO A 41 -41.29 -78.35 -33.82
C PRO A 41 -40.67 -77.91 -32.48
N GLY A 42 -40.69 -76.59 -32.23
CA GLY A 42 -40.24 -76.00 -30.96
C GLY A 42 -39.22 -74.85 -31.07
N GLU A 43 -38.49 -74.73 -32.19
CA GLU A 43 -37.46 -73.68 -32.35
C GLU A 43 -38.07 -72.27 -32.38
N ASP A 44 -39.21 -72.10 -33.05
CA ASP A 44 -39.99 -70.86 -33.07
C ASP A 44 -40.40 -70.41 -31.67
N ALA A 45 -40.80 -71.36 -30.82
CA ALA A 45 -41.21 -71.08 -29.44
C ALA A 45 -40.01 -70.70 -28.56
N GLN A 46 -38.85 -71.33 -28.81
CA GLN A 46 -37.62 -71.06 -28.06
C GLN A 46 -37.03 -69.67 -28.39
N ILE A 47 -37.01 -69.28 -29.67
CA ILE A 47 -36.58 -67.93 -30.08
C ILE A 47 -37.53 -66.86 -29.54
N LEU A 48 -38.85 -67.13 -29.57
CA LEU A 48 -39.83 -66.22 -28.98
C LEU A 48 -39.65 -66.06 -27.47
N GLU A 49 -39.38 -67.15 -26.74
CA GLU A 49 -39.10 -67.11 -25.30
C GLU A 49 -37.82 -66.32 -24.97
N LEU A 50 -36.75 -66.54 -25.75
CA LEU A 50 -35.51 -65.76 -25.66
C LEU A 50 -35.75 -64.27 -25.93
N LEU A 51 -36.56 -63.93 -26.94
CA LEU A 51 -36.90 -62.55 -27.28
C LEU A 51 -37.67 -61.87 -26.13
N VAL A 52 -38.67 -62.55 -25.56
CA VAL A 52 -39.43 -62.05 -24.40
C VAL A 52 -38.51 -61.87 -23.19
N GLN A 53 -37.58 -62.80 -22.97
CA GLN A 53 -36.65 -62.71 -21.86
C GLN A 53 -35.68 -61.53 -22.01
N ARG A 54 -35.15 -61.29 -23.22
CA ARG A 54 -34.28 -60.14 -23.50
C ARG A 54 -35.01 -58.81 -23.46
N ASP A 55 -36.27 -58.76 -23.92
CA ASP A 55 -37.10 -57.56 -23.81
C ASP A 55 -37.35 -57.17 -22.34
N ARG A 56 -37.62 -58.15 -21.47
CA ARG A 56 -37.71 -57.91 -20.02
C ARG A 56 -36.40 -57.37 -19.44
N GLU A 57 -35.27 -58.00 -19.76
CA GLU A 57 -33.95 -57.54 -19.32
C GLU A 57 -33.66 -56.11 -19.80
N PHE A 58 -34.03 -55.78 -21.04
CA PHE A 58 -33.91 -54.44 -21.60
C PHE A 58 -34.75 -53.42 -20.84
N GLN A 59 -36.01 -53.75 -20.53
CA GLN A 59 -36.92 -52.89 -19.78
C GLN A 59 -36.40 -52.61 -18.36
N GLU A 60 -35.90 -53.63 -17.67
CA GLU A 60 -35.28 -53.49 -16.35
C GLU A 60 -34.05 -52.58 -16.39
N LEU A 61 -33.15 -52.78 -17.37
CA LEU A 61 -31.97 -51.93 -17.56
C LEU A 61 -32.34 -50.48 -17.90
N MET A 62 -33.41 -50.29 -18.68
CA MET A 62 -33.93 -48.96 -19.00
C MET A 62 -34.44 -48.22 -17.77
N GLU A 63 -35.10 -48.91 -16.84
CA GLU A 63 -35.54 -48.32 -15.58
C GLU A 63 -34.33 -47.87 -14.73
N VAL A 64 -33.29 -48.71 -14.63
CA VAL A 64 -32.04 -48.37 -13.93
C VAL A 64 -31.38 -47.15 -14.57
N ALA A 65 -31.29 -47.09 -15.90
CA ALA A 65 -30.71 -45.95 -16.61
C ALA A 65 -31.48 -44.65 -16.35
N GLN A 66 -32.81 -44.71 -16.28
CA GLN A 66 -33.62 -43.54 -15.92
C GLN A 66 -33.37 -43.07 -14.49
N GLN A 67 -33.23 -43.99 -13.53
CA GLN A 67 -32.91 -43.66 -12.14
C GLN A 67 -31.52 -43.01 -12.04
N GLN A 68 -30.51 -43.58 -12.71
CA GLN A 68 -29.17 -42.99 -12.81
C GLN A 68 -29.22 -41.57 -13.42
N GLY A 69 -30.05 -41.35 -14.44
CA GLY A 69 -30.24 -40.03 -15.04
C GLY A 69 -30.91 -39.00 -14.10
N LYS A 70 -31.77 -39.43 -13.18
CA LYS A 70 -32.31 -38.56 -12.12
C LYS A 70 -31.21 -38.17 -11.12
N ILE A 71 -30.48 -39.16 -10.60
CA ILE A 71 -29.38 -38.95 -9.65
C ILE A 71 -28.29 -38.05 -10.26
N HIS A 72 -27.94 -38.26 -11.53
CA HIS A 72 -26.94 -37.45 -12.20
C HIS A 72 -27.36 -35.98 -12.33
N ARG A 73 -28.65 -35.70 -12.57
CA ARG A 73 -29.17 -34.33 -12.58
C ARG A 73 -29.08 -33.67 -11.20
N GLU A 74 -29.44 -34.39 -10.15
CA GLU A 74 -29.31 -33.90 -8.77
C GLU A 74 -27.84 -33.64 -8.42
N MET A 75 -26.93 -34.54 -8.81
CA MET A 75 -25.49 -34.37 -8.64
C MET A 75 -24.97 -33.11 -9.34
N GLN A 76 -25.40 -32.86 -10.58
CA GLN A 76 -25.02 -31.64 -11.31
C GLN A 76 -25.55 -30.37 -10.65
N GLN A 77 -26.77 -30.39 -10.10
CA GLN A 77 -27.32 -29.25 -9.36
C GLN A 77 -26.51 -28.99 -8.10
N LEU A 78 -26.21 -30.04 -7.34
CA LEU A 78 -25.44 -29.93 -6.11
C LEU A 78 -24.01 -29.45 -6.39
N GLN A 79 -23.39 -29.91 -7.48
CA GLN A 79 -22.07 -29.45 -7.90
C GLN A 79 -22.05 -27.94 -8.19
N LYS A 80 -23.05 -27.41 -8.92
CA LYS A 80 -23.17 -25.97 -9.16
C LYS A 80 -23.35 -25.17 -7.87
N GLU A 81 -24.11 -25.73 -6.92
CA GLU A 81 -24.29 -25.12 -5.62
C GLU A 81 -22.99 -25.08 -4.80
N VAL A 82 -22.17 -26.12 -4.86
CA VAL A 82 -20.84 -26.17 -4.24
C VAL A 82 -19.92 -25.12 -4.88
N GLU A 83 -19.85 -25.08 -6.22
CA GLU A 83 -19.04 -24.10 -6.95
C GLU A 83 -19.42 -22.66 -6.58
N LYS A 84 -20.72 -22.38 -6.45
CA LYS A 84 -21.20 -21.07 -5.99
C LYS A 84 -20.74 -20.75 -4.57
N ARG A 85 -20.92 -21.69 -3.64
CA ARG A 85 -20.50 -21.50 -2.24
C ARG A 85 -18.99 -21.31 -2.12
N ASP A 86 -18.19 -22.03 -2.91
CA ASP A 86 -16.74 -21.87 -2.94
C ASP A 86 -16.34 -20.47 -3.44
N SER A 87 -17.02 -19.96 -4.47
CA SER A 87 -16.83 -18.58 -4.93
C SER A 87 -17.15 -17.56 -3.83
N ASP A 88 -18.27 -17.74 -3.12
CA ASP A 88 -18.68 -16.85 -2.02
C ASP A 88 -17.65 -16.87 -0.88
N ILE A 89 -17.13 -18.05 -0.53
CA ILE A 89 -16.07 -18.21 0.48
C ILE A 89 -14.79 -17.47 0.06
N GLN A 90 -14.37 -17.61 -1.20
CA GLN A 90 -13.18 -16.91 -1.70
C GLN A 90 -13.34 -15.39 -1.65
N GLN A 91 -14.52 -14.90 -2.02
CA GLN A 91 -14.83 -13.47 -1.94
C GLN A 91 -14.80 -12.96 -0.49
N LEU A 92 -15.42 -13.68 0.44
CA LEU A 92 -15.40 -13.34 1.86
C LEU A 92 -13.98 -13.35 2.43
N GLN A 93 -13.17 -14.34 2.06
CA GLN A 93 -11.77 -14.41 2.48
C GLN A 93 -10.97 -13.20 1.99
N LYS A 94 -11.19 -12.76 0.75
CA LYS A 94 -10.55 -11.58 0.20
C LYS A 94 -10.93 -10.32 0.98
N GLN A 95 -12.22 -10.11 1.22
CA GLN A 95 -12.73 -8.96 1.98
C GLN A 95 -12.19 -8.94 3.41
N LEU A 96 -12.10 -10.10 4.07
CA LEU A 96 -11.54 -10.20 5.41
C LEU A 96 -10.06 -9.81 5.46
N LYS A 97 -9.26 -10.24 4.48
CA LYS A 97 -7.85 -9.82 4.37
C LYS A 97 -7.70 -8.31 4.13
N GLU A 98 -8.56 -7.74 3.30
CA GLU A 98 -8.58 -6.29 3.06
C GLU A 98 -8.96 -5.52 4.33
N ALA A 99 -9.99 -5.98 5.05
CA ALA A 99 -10.41 -5.38 6.32
C ALA A 99 -9.32 -5.50 7.40
N GLU A 100 -8.64 -6.64 7.49
CA GLU A 100 -7.50 -6.86 8.38
C GLU A 100 -6.38 -5.85 8.11
N GLN A 101 -6.03 -5.66 6.84
CA GLN A 101 -4.98 -4.71 6.46
C GLN A 101 -5.33 -3.26 6.83
N VAL A 102 -6.57 -2.84 6.59
CA VAL A 102 -7.05 -1.50 6.97
C VAL A 102 -7.02 -1.34 8.48
N LEU A 103 -7.47 -2.34 9.24
CA LEU A 103 -7.48 -2.31 10.69
C LEU A 103 -6.05 -2.26 11.26
N ALA A 104 -5.14 -3.08 10.75
CA ALA A 104 -3.74 -3.09 11.15
C ALA A 104 -3.08 -1.71 10.96
N THR A 105 -3.32 -1.10 9.80
CA THR A 105 -2.84 0.26 9.48
C THR A 105 -3.43 1.30 10.43
N ALA A 106 -4.74 1.26 10.66
CA ALA A 106 -5.43 2.19 11.55
C ALA A 106 -4.93 2.07 13.01
N VAL A 107 -4.71 0.85 13.50
CA VAL A 107 -4.18 0.59 14.85
C VAL A 107 -2.75 1.10 14.97
N TYR A 108 -1.90 0.89 13.96
CA TYR A 108 -0.54 1.41 13.94
C TYR A 108 -0.54 2.95 14.01
N GLN A 109 -1.30 3.60 13.14
CA GLN A 109 -1.42 5.07 13.12
C GLN A 109 -1.98 5.61 14.44
N ALA A 110 -2.97 4.94 15.04
CA ALA A 110 -3.52 5.33 16.33
C ALA A 110 -2.47 5.25 17.44
N LYS A 111 -1.64 4.21 17.45
CA LYS A 111 -0.53 4.06 18.42
C LYS A 111 0.51 5.17 18.25
N GLU A 112 0.88 5.51 17.02
CA GLU A 112 1.81 6.62 16.75
C GLU A 112 1.23 7.97 17.20
N LYS A 113 -0.07 8.21 16.95
CA LYS A 113 -0.77 9.40 17.46
C LYS A 113 -0.83 9.46 18.98
N LEU A 114 -1.01 8.32 19.67
CA LEU A 114 -0.96 8.29 21.13
C LEU A 114 0.43 8.67 21.66
N LYS A 115 1.51 8.14 21.04
CA LYS A 115 2.88 8.52 21.40
C LYS A 115 3.13 10.02 21.23
N SER A 116 2.64 10.62 20.15
CA SER A 116 2.80 12.07 19.92
C SER A 116 2.01 12.90 20.93
N ILE A 117 0.79 12.48 21.29
CA ILE A 117 -0.01 13.09 22.35
C ILE A 117 0.72 13.01 23.70
N ASP A 118 1.26 11.85 24.06
CA ASP A 118 1.98 11.67 25.33
C ASP A 118 3.25 12.53 25.37
N LYS A 119 3.97 12.65 24.25
CA LYS A 119 5.12 13.56 24.12
C LYS A 119 4.69 15.02 24.32
N ALA A 120 3.59 15.44 23.70
CA ALA A 120 3.06 16.80 23.86
C ALA A 120 2.56 17.08 25.29
N ARG A 121 1.92 16.10 25.95
CA ARG A 121 1.50 16.22 27.35
C ARG A 121 2.68 16.42 28.30
N LYS A 122 3.78 15.69 28.10
CA LYS A 122 5.02 15.86 28.90
C LYS A 122 5.63 17.25 28.74
N GLY A 123 5.54 17.84 27.54
CA GLY A 123 6.00 19.20 27.25
C GLY A 123 4.91 20.26 27.33
N SER A 124 3.79 20.00 28.02
CA SER A 124 2.69 20.96 28.08
C SER A 124 3.09 22.21 28.86
N ILE A 125 2.98 23.36 28.22
CA ILE A 125 3.23 24.68 28.81
C ILE A 125 1.86 25.31 29.09
N SER A 126 1.72 25.98 30.24
CA SER A 126 0.45 26.62 30.56
C SER A 126 0.17 27.76 29.57
N SER A 127 -1.08 27.91 29.14
CA SER A 127 -1.47 29.02 28.27
C SER A 127 -1.18 30.37 28.92
N GLU A 128 -1.26 30.46 30.25
CA GLU A 128 -0.93 31.66 31.02
C GLU A 128 0.56 32.03 30.90
N GLU A 129 1.49 31.06 30.94
CA GLU A 129 2.92 31.30 30.72
C GLU A 129 3.18 31.79 29.30
N ILE A 130 2.51 31.20 28.30
CA ILE A 130 2.62 31.64 26.90
C ILE A 130 2.15 33.10 26.78
N ILE A 131 1.00 33.44 27.38
CA ILE A 131 0.45 34.81 27.35
C ILE A 131 1.39 35.79 28.06
N LYS A 132 1.89 35.45 29.26
CA LYS A 132 2.84 36.28 30.01
C LYS A 132 4.15 36.49 29.25
N TYR A 133 4.67 35.43 28.63
CA TYR A 133 5.91 35.49 27.86
C TYR A 133 5.73 36.27 26.56
N ALA A 134 4.63 36.07 25.85
CA ALA A 134 4.27 36.86 24.67
C ALA A 134 4.11 38.34 25.01
N HIS A 135 3.41 38.68 26.11
CA HIS A 135 3.31 40.06 26.59
C HIS A 135 4.69 40.64 26.94
N ARG A 136 5.56 39.87 27.61
CA ARG A 136 6.95 40.28 27.89
C ARG A 136 7.70 40.59 26.60
N ILE A 137 7.62 39.72 25.60
CA ILE A 137 8.24 39.91 24.28
C ILE A 137 7.69 41.17 23.58
N SER A 138 6.38 41.38 23.62
CA SER A 138 5.72 42.55 23.02
C SER A 138 6.00 43.87 23.76
N ALA A 139 6.21 43.81 25.08
CA ALA A 139 6.50 44.98 25.91
C ALA A 139 8.00 45.29 26.01
N SER A 140 8.87 44.29 25.81
CA SER A 140 10.31 44.48 25.69
C SER A 140 10.69 45.11 24.34
N ASN A 141 11.96 45.53 24.20
CA ASN A 141 12.49 46.06 22.95
C ASN A 141 12.19 45.10 21.77
N ALA A 142 11.96 45.66 20.58
CA ALA A 142 11.26 45.00 19.48
C ALA A 142 11.79 43.60 19.15
N VAL A 143 10.91 42.61 18.98
CA VAL A 143 11.28 41.22 18.64
C VAL A 143 12.02 41.12 17.30
N CYS A 144 11.75 42.07 16.40
CA CYS A 144 12.40 42.24 15.12
C CYS A 144 12.64 43.74 14.87
N ALA A 145 13.67 44.08 14.08
CA ALA A 145 13.88 45.46 13.65
C ALA A 145 12.74 45.88 12.71
N PRO A 146 12.00 46.96 13.00
CA PRO A 146 11.07 47.55 12.06
C PRO A 146 11.74 47.84 10.71
N LEU A 147 10.99 47.80 9.60
CA LEU A 147 11.53 48.11 8.26
C LEU A 147 12.14 49.52 8.17
N ASN A 148 11.72 50.43 9.06
CA ASN A 148 12.24 51.80 9.17
C ASN A 148 13.19 51.99 10.34
N TRP A 149 13.74 50.91 10.91
CA TRP A 149 14.68 51.00 12.02
C TRP A 149 15.95 51.71 11.59
N VAL A 150 16.39 52.68 12.39
CA VAL A 150 17.63 53.44 12.20
C VAL A 150 18.45 53.41 13.49
N PRO A 151 19.78 53.54 13.41
CA PRO A 151 20.62 53.70 14.60
C PRO A 151 20.10 54.85 15.48
N GLY A 152 19.75 54.54 16.74
CA GLY A 152 19.13 55.47 17.68
C GLY A 152 17.62 55.25 17.90
N ASP A 153 16.96 54.40 17.10
CA ASP A 153 15.56 54.01 17.35
C ASP A 153 15.48 53.11 18.61
N PRO A 154 14.68 53.48 19.62
CA PRO A 154 14.47 52.68 20.82
C PRO A 154 13.94 51.26 20.55
N ARG A 155 13.26 51.04 19.43
CA ARG A 155 12.68 49.75 19.00
C ARG A 155 13.72 48.83 18.34
N ARG A 156 14.89 48.68 18.97
CA ARG A 156 15.97 47.80 18.48
C ARG A 156 15.77 46.34 18.92
N PRO A 157 16.13 45.34 18.11
CA PRO A 157 15.96 43.93 18.45
C PRO A 157 17.10 43.29 19.22
N TYR A 158 18.04 44.08 19.72
CA TYR A 158 19.22 43.59 20.42
C TYR A 158 19.60 44.49 21.62
N PRO A 159 20.29 43.94 22.62
CA PRO A 159 20.78 44.70 23.76
C PRO A 159 21.82 45.77 23.33
N THR A 160 21.78 46.95 23.95
CA THR A 160 22.88 47.93 23.82
C THR A 160 24.12 47.48 24.58
N ASP A 161 25.26 48.01 24.18
CA ASP A 161 26.50 47.82 24.93
C ASP A 161 26.39 48.23 26.40
N LEU A 162 25.65 49.30 26.71
CA LEU A 162 25.44 49.73 28.10
C LEU A 162 24.62 48.68 28.86
N GLU A 163 23.53 48.16 28.27
CA GLU A 163 22.73 47.07 28.86
C GLU A 163 23.58 45.81 29.06
N MET A 164 24.41 45.44 28.08
CA MET A 164 25.33 44.30 28.19
C MET A 164 26.38 44.50 29.29
N ARG A 165 27.02 45.67 29.36
CA ARG A 165 28.00 46.02 30.41
C ARG A 165 27.36 46.12 31.79
N SER A 166 26.11 46.55 31.87
CA SER A 166 25.33 46.59 33.11
C SER A 166 24.80 45.23 33.56
N GLY A 167 24.90 44.19 32.72
CA GLY A 167 24.50 42.84 33.07
C GLY A 167 25.43 42.18 34.09
N ILE A 168 24.98 41.04 34.62
CA ILE A 168 25.75 40.22 35.59
C ILE A 168 27.13 39.86 35.03
N LEU A 169 27.20 39.48 33.75
CA LEU A 169 28.47 39.14 33.10
C LEU A 169 29.46 40.32 33.04
N GLY A 170 28.96 41.54 32.79
CA GLY A 170 29.79 42.75 32.80
C GLY A 170 30.27 43.14 34.20
N HIS A 171 29.45 42.93 35.23
CA HIS A 171 29.85 43.12 36.63
C HIS A 171 30.90 42.11 37.07
N MET A 172 30.78 40.86 36.65
CA MET A 172 31.76 39.80 36.94
C MET A 172 33.09 40.04 36.24
N ALA A 173 33.09 40.66 35.06
CA ALA A 173 34.32 41.07 34.36
C ALA A 173 35.04 42.25 35.06
N ASN A 174 34.27 43.12 35.73
CA ASN A 174 34.78 44.28 36.47
C ASN A 174 35.00 44.03 37.97
N MET A 175 34.81 42.79 38.45
CA MET A 175 35.25 42.38 39.79
C MET A 175 36.75 42.65 39.89
N PRO A 176 37.25 43.23 40.99
CA PRO A 176 38.68 43.43 41.16
C PRO A 176 39.32 42.04 41.30
N THR A 177 39.75 41.49 40.17
CA THR A 177 40.79 40.47 40.13
C THR A 177 41.99 41.12 40.80
N ASN A 178 42.19 40.75 42.06
CA ASN A 178 43.23 41.28 42.92
C ASN A 178 44.60 41.13 42.24
N GLY A 179 45.09 42.26 41.73
CA GLY A 179 46.45 42.42 41.23
C GLY A 179 46.61 42.21 39.72
N VAL A 180 46.69 43.30 38.98
CA VAL A 180 47.87 43.73 38.18
C VAL A 180 47.44 44.94 37.37
N ASN A 181 48.19 46.03 37.54
CA ASN A 181 48.09 47.27 36.78
C ASN A 181 48.00 47.00 35.27
N GLY A 182 46.86 47.32 34.67
CA GLY A 182 46.64 47.30 33.24
C GLY A 182 45.68 48.42 32.87
N HIS A 183 46.23 49.60 32.60
CA HIS A 183 45.50 50.72 32.01
C HIS A 183 45.00 50.26 30.63
N LEU A 184 43.71 49.90 30.52
CA LEU A 184 43.10 49.55 29.24
C LEU A 184 42.41 50.78 28.64
N PRO A 185 42.56 51.02 27.33
CA PRO A 185 42.14 52.25 26.65
C PRO A 185 40.63 52.24 26.32
N GLY A 186 39.78 52.09 27.34
CA GLY A 186 38.32 52.07 27.19
C GLY A 186 37.62 53.35 27.65
N ASP A 187 38.21 54.06 28.61
CA ASP A 187 37.58 55.24 29.25
C ASP A 187 37.63 56.52 28.38
N ALA A 188 38.34 56.52 27.25
CA ALA A 188 38.43 57.68 26.37
C ALA A 188 37.17 57.90 25.50
N LEU A 189 36.36 56.87 25.24
CA LEU A 189 35.16 56.99 24.41
C LEU A 189 33.96 57.59 25.17
N ALA A 190 33.99 57.57 26.50
CA ALA A 190 33.00 58.26 27.35
C ALA A 190 33.16 59.79 27.35
N ALA A 191 34.25 60.33 26.79
CA ALA A 191 34.59 61.75 26.84
C ALA A 191 34.25 62.55 25.57
N GLY A 192 33.37 62.06 24.69
CA GLY A 192 32.72 62.87 23.64
C GLY A 192 33.66 63.57 22.65
N ARG A 193 34.89 63.08 22.44
CA ARG A 193 35.82 63.60 21.42
C ARG A 193 35.90 62.65 20.24
N LEU A 194 35.26 63.01 19.13
CA LEU A 194 35.47 62.40 17.82
C LEU A 194 36.71 62.99 17.15
N PRO A 195 37.56 62.15 16.53
CA PRO A 195 38.17 62.48 15.25
C PRO A 195 37.36 61.79 14.14
N ASP A 196 37.02 62.57 13.12
CA ASP A 196 36.41 62.11 11.88
C ASP A 196 37.29 61.08 11.18
N ILE A 197 36.62 60.18 10.45
CA ILE A 197 37.15 59.14 9.56
C ILE A 197 37.73 57.95 10.34
N LEU A 198 36.94 56.87 10.38
CA LEU A 198 37.30 55.53 9.92
C LEU A 198 36.11 54.59 10.19
N THR A 199 35.59 54.01 9.10
CA THR A 199 34.53 53.00 9.06
C THR A 199 34.86 51.84 10.01
N PRO A 200 33.91 51.29 10.81
CA PRO A 200 34.20 50.13 11.65
C PRO A 200 34.41 48.90 10.76
N HIS A 201 35.65 48.43 10.64
CA HIS A 201 35.96 47.17 9.97
C HIS A 201 35.59 46.01 10.90
N TYR A 202 34.50 45.32 10.59
CA TYR A 202 34.12 44.11 11.32
C TYR A 202 35.00 42.92 10.90
N PRO A 203 35.37 42.00 11.81
CA PRO A 203 36.28 40.88 11.52
C PRO A 203 35.83 39.88 10.44
N TRP A 204 34.60 39.99 9.94
CA TRP A 204 33.99 39.05 8.98
C TRP A 204 34.00 39.57 7.53
N GLN A 205 34.53 40.76 7.26
CA GLN A 205 34.70 41.26 5.90
C GLN A 205 36.08 40.88 5.36
N SER A 206 36.11 39.90 4.45
CA SER A 206 37.30 39.50 3.71
C SER A 206 37.39 40.33 2.43
N SER A 207 38.50 41.03 2.23
CA SER A 207 38.85 41.72 0.99
C SER A 207 39.94 40.92 0.31
N ASP A 208 39.74 40.47 -0.93
CA ASP A 208 40.76 40.49 -2.00
C ASP A 208 40.20 39.91 -3.31
N ILE A 209 40.47 40.63 -4.40
CA ILE A 209 40.17 40.26 -5.78
C ILE A 209 41.49 40.27 -6.57
N ALA A 210 41.61 39.32 -7.49
CA ALA A 210 42.35 39.34 -8.76
C ALA A 210 43.69 38.59 -8.83
N ALA A 211 43.72 37.52 -9.64
CA ALA A 211 44.36 37.55 -10.96
C ALA A 211 44.31 36.17 -11.68
N GLY A 212 43.78 36.15 -12.91
CA GLY A 212 44.47 35.53 -14.05
C GLY A 212 44.17 34.07 -14.44
N MET A 213 43.76 33.95 -15.71
CA MET A 213 44.02 32.87 -16.70
C MET A 213 43.04 31.69 -16.90
N LEU A 214 42.71 31.52 -18.18
CA LEU A 214 41.84 30.56 -18.86
C LEU A 214 42.41 29.11 -18.89
N PRO A 215 41.61 28.08 -19.25
CA PRO A 215 41.95 26.67 -19.08
C PRO A 215 42.56 26.02 -20.33
N PRO A 216 43.18 24.84 -20.18
CA PRO A 216 42.99 23.80 -21.19
C PRO A 216 42.63 22.41 -20.57
N HIS A 217 41.89 21.61 -21.34
CA HIS A 217 41.82 20.14 -21.23
C HIS A 217 43.26 19.54 -21.23
N HIS A 218 43.63 18.33 -20.79
CA HIS A 218 43.08 16.98 -20.98
C HIS A 218 43.75 15.99 -19.97
N THR A 219 43.02 14.92 -19.60
CA THR A 219 43.44 13.54 -19.23
C THR A 219 44.34 13.21 -18.02
N ASN A 220 43.82 12.24 -17.26
CA ASN A 220 44.45 11.15 -16.48
C ASN A 220 44.62 11.28 -14.95
N ASP A 221 43.70 10.59 -14.26
CA ASP A 221 43.92 9.56 -13.22
C ASP A 221 44.86 9.88 -12.06
N PHE A 222 44.29 10.19 -10.89
CA PHE A 222 44.82 9.82 -9.57
C PHE A 222 43.67 9.79 -8.56
N GLY A 223 43.36 8.59 -8.06
CA GLY A 223 42.33 8.36 -7.06
C GLY A 223 42.68 8.90 -5.68
N LEU A 224 41.73 9.61 -5.08
CA LEU A 224 41.58 9.82 -3.63
C LEU A 224 40.08 10.01 -3.35
N ASP A 225 39.44 9.00 -2.77
CA ASP A 225 38.09 9.09 -2.19
C ASP A 225 38.09 10.01 -0.96
N PRO A 226 37.18 10.99 -0.85
CA PRO A 226 36.84 11.61 0.43
C PRO A 226 35.58 10.96 1.05
N PRO A 227 35.46 10.95 2.39
CA PRO A 227 34.51 10.12 3.12
C PRO A 227 33.08 10.68 3.11
N GLY A 228 32.12 9.78 2.89
CA GLY A 228 30.78 9.78 3.51
C GLY A 228 29.94 11.05 3.41
N HIS A 229 29.15 11.18 2.34
CA HIS A 229 28.00 12.08 2.32
C HIS A 229 26.75 11.31 2.77
N ASN A 230 26.20 11.68 3.94
CA ASN A 230 24.92 11.18 4.46
C ASN A 230 23.81 11.37 3.44
N LYS A 231 23.19 10.26 3.04
CA LYS A 231 22.10 10.18 2.05
C LYS A 231 20.80 9.81 2.76
N GLU A 232 20.38 10.68 3.68
CA GLU A 232 19.18 10.45 4.52
C GLU A 232 18.13 11.56 4.40
N ASN A 233 18.28 12.55 3.52
CA ASN A 233 17.45 13.75 3.57
C ASN A 233 16.88 14.25 2.23
N GLU A 234 16.75 13.38 1.22
CA GLU A 234 16.23 13.76 -0.12
C GLU A 234 14.81 13.26 -0.44
N ASP A 235 14.12 12.55 0.45
CA ASP A 235 12.77 12.01 0.17
C ASP A 235 11.60 12.94 0.56
N ASP A 236 11.86 14.17 1.01
CA ASP A 236 10.83 15.07 1.58
C ASP A 236 10.37 16.19 0.63
N VAL A 237 10.14 15.84 -0.64
CA VAL A 237 9.41 16.71 -1.59
C VAL A 237 8.26 15.95 -2.24
N GLU A 238 7.22 15.69 -1.46
CA GLU A 238 5.92 15.27 -2.00
C GLU A 238 5.40 16.36 -2.95
N ALA A 239 5.39 16.03 -4.24
CA ALA A 239 4.73 16.83 -5.27
C ALA A 239 3.24 16.93 -4.94
N MET A 240 2.80 18.12 -4.52
CA MET A 240 1.39 18.42 -4.37
C MET A 240 0.71 18.35 -5.74
N SER A 241 0.00 17.26 -5.99
CA SER A 241 -0.90 17.16 -7.14
C SER A 241 -2.17 17.91 -6.80
N THR A 242 -2.34 19.06 -7.42
CA THR A 242 -3.61 19.77 -7.47
C THR A 242 -4.61 18.92 -8.27
N ASP A 243 -5.63 18.45 -7.58
CA ASP A 243 -6.86 17.98 -8.17
C ASP A 243 -7.53 19.14 -8.91
N SER A 244 -7.79 18.93 -10.20
CA SER A 244 -8.70 19.79 -10.97
C SER A 244 -9.60 18.89 -11.78
N SER A 245 -10.77 18.64 -11.21
CA SER A 245 -11.91 18.10 -11.94
C SER A 245 -12.57 19.22 -12.72
N SER A 246 -12.74 19.04 -14.03
CA SER A 246 -13.72 19.77 -14.84
C SER A 246 -14.14 18.88 -16.00
N SER A 247 -15.29 18.22 -15.84
CA SER A 247 -16.06 17.64 -16.95
C SER A 247 -17.04 18.71 -17.43
N SER A 248 -16.82 19.24 -18.61
CA SER A 248 -17.82 19.98 -19.39
C SER A 248 -18.54 18.98 -20.30
N SER A 249 -19.84 18.82 -20.09
CA SER A 249 -20.77 18.23 -21.07
C SER A 249 -21.79 19.30 -21.42
N ASP A 250 -21.53 20.01 -22.51
CA ASP A 250 -22.54 20.79 -23.21
C ASP A 250 -23.31 19.83 -24.12
N SER A 251 -24.64 19.83 -24.00
CA SER A 251 -25.57 19.19 -24.92
C SER A 251 -26.56 20.26 -25.37
N ASP A 252 -26.52 20.57 -26.66
CA ASP A 252 -27.59 21.21 -27.43
C ASP A 252 -27.67 20.46 -28.77
#